data_AF-A0A1C4VW04-F1
#
_entry.id   AF-A0A1C4VW04-F1
#
_cell.length_a   1.000
_cell.length_b   1.000
_cell.length_c   1.000
_cell.angle_alpha   90.00
_cell.angle_beta   90.00
_cell.angle_gamma   90.00
#
_symmetry.space_group_name_H-M   'P 1'
#
loop_
_entity.id
_entity.type
_entity.pdbx_description
1 polymer ?
#
loop_
_entity_poly.entity_id
_entity_poly.type
_entity_poly.pdbx_seq_one_letter_code
_entity_poly.pdbx_strand_id
1 'polypeptide(L)'
;MSGQLRFEILGPQRAWYSDREIDLGPGKQRAVLTVLLLSAGRPVSTGQIIEAVWPEDPPANGPNVVQKYVAGLRRVLEPDRSPRTPGQVLSLTDAGYLLRVDPDALDAVRFQRGVHRARQRRAEGRATEALTELATALALWQGEPFSGFTGPPLEAARQRLVELRAVGLETRADLMLDLGRHREMVGELVELVAEFPVRERLRHQLMLALYRSGRQAEALAAYREFGDLLREEHGIGPGEALQELHRRILRSDPTLVAAEPAGEPEPPRPLPTPSPPASIDPPAPTAPTSPPASTSPPSPASPPLPTGGYGPTGPMPAPQPVPPPPWAPSKRHSSRDAPAHSVPPWLSVTATVVGILTAVFSFGLLTWLVVLVYASWRRSWRNGLTAVGYLVLSVAFIGVLGSSDSEEVTDAEGFLVLAWMLGWLLGVLHTILLNGAIWSALTNRIGRSSEPVVDDRRVRREQARYLLYHYPAARQELHIGRPDLARTFDDGGLVDVNAVQERTIAELPGVSAGQARQVVMDRWLRGPFGSMEDLAARCLLPPALTDSLRELLIFLPPPAVPAPPTAAPGRAE
;
A
#
# COMPACT_ATOMS: atom_id res chain seq x y z
N MET A 1 -8.91 31.92 26.85
CA MET A 1 -8.30 32.16 25.53
C MET A 1 -7.33 31.02 25.30
N SER A 2 -7.75 29.97 24.59
CA SER A 2 -6.98 28.78 24.23
C SER A 2 -5.98 29.08 23.10
N GLY A 3 -5.29 30.22 23.21
CA GLY A 3 -4.11 30.46 22.41
C GLY A 3 -3.04 29.47 22.88
N GLN A 4 -2.40 28.83 21.91
CA GLN A 4 -1.09 28.22 22.03
C GLN A 4 -0.96 26.73 22.44
N LEU A 5 -1.99 25.88 22.39
CA LEU A 5 -1.73 24.43 22.32
C LEU A 5 -1.60 23.98 20.86
N ARG A 6 -0.53 23.26 20.51
CA ARG A 6 -0.34 22.59 19.21
C ARG A 6 0.03 21.13 19.44
N PHE A 7 -0.48 20.23 18.62
CA PHE A 7 -0.21 18.80 18.65
C PHE A 7 0.23 18.32 17.28
N GLU A 8 1.29 17.53 17.27
CA GLU A 8 1.80 16.88 16.06
C GLU A 8 1.74 15.36 16.27
N ILE A 9 1.01 14.68 15.39
CA ILE A 9 0.82 13.23 15.38
C ILE A 9 1.06 12.61 14.00
N LEU A 10 1.36 13.39 12.95
CA LEU A 10 1.76 12.90 11.61
C LEU A 10 3.26 12.58 11.57
N GLY A 11 3.74 11.93 12.62
CA GLY A 11 5.13 11.68 12.95
C GLY A 11 5.23 11.30 14.44
N PRO A 12 6.41 11.42 15.07
CA PRO A 12 6.53 11.28 16.52
C PRO A 12 5.55 12.21 17.26
N GLN A 13 4.87 11.68 18.29
CA GLN A 13 3.89 12.48 19.03
C GLN A 13 4.59 13.60 19.80
N ARG A 14 4.19 14.84 19.51
CA ARG A 14 4.71 16.05 20.16
C ARG A 14 3.58 17.00 20.49
N ALA A 15 3.80 17.83 21.51
CA ALA A 15 2.87 18.89 21.89
C ALA A 15 3.63 20.16 22.24
N TRP A 16 3.05 21.31 21.95
CA TRP A 16 3.59 22.62 22.29
C TRP A 16 2.57 23.40 23.09
N TYR A 17 3.06 24.09 24.11
CA TYR A 17 2.40 25.21 24.73
C TYR A 17 3.19 26.44 24.32
N SER A 18 2.57 27.30 23.54
CA SER A 18 3.23 28.42 22.90
C SER A 18 4.26 27.94 21.91
N ASP A 19 5.47 28.47 21.98
CA ASP A 19 6.60 28.02 21.20
C ASP A 19 7.46 27.01 21.99
N ARG A 20 6.99 26.57 23.17
CA ARG A 20 7.69 25.62 24.02
C ARG A 20 7.12 24.22 23.84
N GLU A 21 7.98 23.28 23.48
CA GLU A 21 7.62 21.87 23.48
C GLU A 21 7.35 21.39 24.91
N ILE A 22 6.29 20.62 25.07
CA ILE A 22 5.84 20.12 26.36
C ILE A 22 6.25 18.66 26.51
N ASP A 23 6.85 18.31 27.66
CA ASP A 23 7.07 16.92 28.02
C ASP A 23 5.74 16.23 28.39
N LEU A 24 5.24 15.42 27.46
CA LEU A 24 4.02 14.64 27.61
C LEU A 24 4.16 13.45 28.58
N GLY A 25 5.36 13.21 29.11
CA GLY A 25 5.63 12.20 30.12
C GLY A 25 5.77 10.78 29.56
N PRO A 26 5.53 9.74 30.40
CA PRO A 26 5.81 8.35 30.06
C PRO A 26 5.02 7.83 28.84
N GLY A 27 5.53 6.76 28.21
CA GLY A 27 4.93 6.16 27.00
C GLY A 27 3.44 5.86 27.10
N LYS A 28 2.95 5.31 28.22
CA LYS A 28 1.51 5.03 28.39
C LYS A 28 0.67 6.30 28.57
N GLN A 29 1.22 7.37 29.15
CA GLN A 29 0.56 8.68 29.24
C GLN A 29 0.38 9.30 27.86
N ARG A 30 1.45 9.25 27.05
CA ARG A 30 1.48 9.66 25.66
C ARG A 30 0.47 8.89 24.79
N ALA A 31 0.42 7.56 24.94
CA ALA A 31 -0.55 6.71 24.26
C ALA A 31 -2.02 7.09 24.59
N VAL A 32 -2.33 7.37 25.87
CA VAL A 32 -3.66 7.88 26.26
C VAL A 32 -3.98 9.18 25.54
N LEU A 33 -3.03 10.12 25.46
CA LEU A 33 -3.22 11.36 24.72
C LEU A 33 -3.43 11.11 23.22
N THR A 34 -2.71 10.19 22.60
CA THR A 34 -2.88 9.84 21.18
C THR A 34 -4.30 9.35 20.89
N VAL A 35 -4.83 8.44 21.74
CA VAL A 35 -6.21 7.95 21.61
C VAL A 35 -7.23 9.10 21.70
N LEU A 36 -6.99 10.04 22.61
CA LEU A 36 -7.83 11.24 22.77
C LEU A 36 -7.71 12.21 21.58
N LEU A 37 -6.52 12.41 21.01
CA LEU A 37 -6.28 13.26 19.84
C LEU A 37 -6.94 12.68 18.58
N LEU A 38 -6.88 11.37 18.39
CA LEU A 38 -7.58 10.67 17.30
C LEU A 38 -9.11 10.82 17.37
N SER A 39 -9.62 11.11 18.56
CA SER A 39 -11.03 11.39 18.83
C SER A 39 -11.27 12.83 19.28
N ALA A 40 -10.40 13.77 18.91
CA ALA A 40 -10.50 15.17 19.31
C ALA A 40 -11.91 15.74 19.09
N GLY A 41 -12.44 16.42 20.10
CA GLY A 41 -13.81 16.95 20.09
C GLY A 41 -14.92 15.92 20.36
N ARG A 42 -14.60 14.63 20.56
CA ARG A 42 -15.55 13.57 20.91
C ARG A 42 -15.15 12.87 22.22
N PRO A 43 -16.11 12.45 23.06
CA PRO A 43 -15.80 11.70 24.28
C PRO A 43 -15.30 10.29 23.96
N VAL A 44 -14.31 9.83 24.71
CA VAL A 44 -13.76 8.47 24.67
C VAL A 44 -13.95 7.80 26.02
N SER A 45 -14.57 6.63 26.05
CA SER A 45 -14.83 5.93 27.30
C SER A 45 -13.54 5.39 27.91
N THR A 46 -13.52 5.21 29.23
CA THR A 46 -12.38 4.59 29.93
C THR A 46 -12.06 3.21 29.38
N GLY A 47 -13.07 2.42 29.01
CA GLY A 47 -12.89 1.10 28.40
C GLY A 47 -12.17 1.16 27.05
N GLN A 48 -12.55 2.11 26.18
CA GLN A 48 -11.88 2.33 24.90
C GLN A 48 -10.43 2.76 25.06
N ILE A 49 -10.14 3.61 26.06
CA ILE A 49 -8.77 3.99 26.39
C ILE A 49 -7.97 2.76 26.85
N ILE A 50 -8.57 1.91 27.69
CA ILE A 50 -7.90 0.70 28.18
C ILE A 50 -7.59 -0.24 27.03
N GLU A 51 -8.57 -0.54 26.18
CA GLU A 51 -8.43 -1.43 25.02
C GLU A 51 -7.35 -0.94 24.03
N ALA A 52 -7.31 0.36 23.77
CA ALA A 52 -6.35 0.93 22.83
C ALA A 52 -4.92 1.00 23.40
N VAL A 53 -4.76 1.23 24.71
CA VAL A 53 -3.44 1.43 25.32
C VAL A 53 -2.87 0.13 25.90
N TRP A 54 -3.71 -0.84 26.26
CA TRP A 54 -3.33 -2.16 26.79
C TRP A 54 -4.10 -3.29 26.09
N PRO A 55 -3.78 -3.59 24.82
CA PRO A 55 -4.53 -4.58 24.04
C PRO A 55 -4.37 -6.03 24.55
N GLU A 56 -3.25 -6.36 25.20
CA GLU A 56 -2.93 -7.72 25.64
C GLU A 56 -3.03 -7.91 27.16
N ASP A 57 -2.52 -6.94 27.93
CA ASP A 57 -2.43 -7.03 29.39
C ASP A 57 -3.07 -5.79 30.05
N PRO A 58 -4.42 -5.73 30.14
CA PRO A 58 -5.11 -4.63 30.78
C PRO A 58 -4.89 -4.66 32.30
N PRO A 59 -4.55 -3.52 32.92
CA PRO A 59 -4.34 -3.47 34.36
C PRO A 59 -5.62 -3.81 35.13
N ALA A 60 -5.48 -4.61 36.20
CA ALA A 60 -6.59 -5.02 37.07
C ALA A 60 -7.42 -3.84 37.62
N ASN A 61 -6.79 -2.66 37.77
CA ASN A 61 -7.45 -1.41 38.14
C ASN A 61 -7.35 -0.35 37.04
N GLY A 62 -7.77 -0.73 35.82
CA GLY A 62 -7.70 0.14 34.64
C GLY A 62 -8.32 1.53 34.81
N PRO A 63 -9.51 1.69 35.40
CA PRO A 63 -10.09 3.02 35.60
C PRO A 63 -9.19 3.97 36.42
N ASN A 64 -8.60 3.49 37.51
CA ASN A 64 -7.71 4.31 38.34
C ASN A 64 -6.39 4.62 37.62
N VAL A 65 -5.88 3.67 36.83
CA VAL A 65 -4.67 3.87 36.02
C VAL A 65 -4.91 4.93 34.94
N VAL A 66 -6.04 4.89 34.23
CA VAL A 66 -6.42 5.92 33.26
C VAL A 66 -6.57 7.28 33.93
N GLN A 67 -7.24 7.36 35.09
CA GLN A 67 -7.35 8.60 35.86
C GLN A 67 -5.99 9.20 36.22
N LYS A 68 -5.02 8.36 36.62
CA LYS A 68 -3.64 8.78 36.92
C LYS A 68 -2.98 9.43 35.70
N TYR A 69 -3.06 8.81 34.52
CA TYR A 69 -2.49 9.39 33.30
C TYR A 69 -3.21 10.65 32.84
N VAL A 70 -4.54 10.69 32.93
CA VAL A 70 -5.32 11.91 32.64
C VAL A 70 -4.96 13.05 33.60
N ALA A 71 -4.73 12.76 34.88
CA ALA A 71 -4.25 13.74 35.84
C ALA A 71 -2.84 14.26 35.49
N GLY A 72 -1.95 13.38 35.01
CA GLY A 72 -0.65 13.76 34.48
C GLY A 72 -0.75 14.68 33.27
N LEU A 73 -1.53 14.29 32.26
CA LEU A 73 -1.78 15.10 31.06
C LEU A 73 -2.38 16.46 31.40
N ARG A 74 -3.33 16.53 32.33
CA ARG A 74 -3.94 17.78 32.79
C ARG A 74 -2.92 18.77 33.38
N ARG A 75 -1.92 18.29 34.13
CA ARG A 75 -0.87 19.16 34.70
C ARG A 75 0.01 19.77 33.62
N VAL A 76 0.18 19.01 32.53
CA VAL A 76 1.12 19.30 31.45
C VAL A 76 0.47 20.18 30.37
N LEU A 77 -0.80 19.90 30.03
CA LEU A 77 -1.56 20.64 29.00
C LEU A 77 -2.19 21.94 29.53
N GLU A 78 -2.37 22.06 30.84
CA GLU A 78 -2.97 23.23 31.49
C GLU A 78 -2.08 23.74 32.64
N PRO A 79 -0.88 24.27 32.34
CA PRO A 79 0.10 24.64 33.37
C PRO A 79 -0.39 25.75 34.30
N ASP A 80 -1.20 26.68 33.80
CA ASP A 80 -1.75 27.81 34.55
C ASP A 80 -2.98 27.44 35.39
N ARG A 81 -3.40 26.16 35.38
CA ARG A 81 -4.60 25.72 36.08
C ARG A 81 -4.35 25.58 37.58
N SER A 82 -5.22 26.22 38.36
CA SER A 82 -5.25 26.04 39.82
C SER A 82 -5.50 24.57 40.20
N PRO A 83 -4.73 24.00 41.16
CA PRO A 83 -4.94 22.63 41.64
C PRO A 83 -6.40 22.37 42.02
N ARG A 84 -6.91 21.17 41.72
CA ARG A 84 -8.28 20.69 42.06
C ARG A 84 -9.46 21.34 41.30
N THR A 85 -9.21 22.28 40.39
CA THR A 85 -10.22 22.81 39.45
C THR A 85 -10.53 21.80 38.34
N PRO A 86 -11.70 21.72 37.70
CA PRO A 86 -11.89 20.89 36.51
C PRO A 86 -10.98 21.30 35.34
N GLY A 87 -10.49 20.33 34.55
CA GLY A 87 -9.74 20.63 33.33
C GLY A 87 -10.66 21.13 32.22
N GLN A 88 -10.28 22.23 31.57
CA GLN A 88 -11.01 22.85 30.46
C GLN A 88 -10.66 22.19 29.12
N VAL A 89 -9.37 21.88 28.91
CA VAL A 89 -8.87 21.20 27.70
C VAL A 89 -9.20 19.71 27.74
N LEU A 90 -8.94 19.05 28.87
CA LEU A 90 -9.25 17.63 29.07
C LEU A 90 -10.31 17.46 30.16
N SER A 91 -11.56 17.34 29.74
CA SER A 91 -12.74 17.26 30.62
C SER A 91 -13.25 15.82 30.77
N LEU A 92 -13.94 15.54 31.87
CA LEU A 92 -14.68 14.28 32.06
C LEU A 92 -16.16 14.57 31.84
N THR A 93 -16.82 13.77 31.01
CA THR A 93 -18.25 13.81 30.72
C THR A 93 -18.89 12.47 31.11
N ASP A 94 -20.22 12.38 31.05
CA ASP A 94 -20.95 11.13 31.31
C ASP A 94 -20.56 10.00 30.32
N ALA A 95 -20.09 10.36 29.13
CA ALA A 95 -19.66 9.43 28.09
C ALA A 95 -18.16 9.07 28.15
N GLY A 96 -17.37 9.74 29.00
CA GLY A 96 -15.93 9.50 29.15
C GLY A 96 -15.08 10.76 29.09
N TYR A 97 -13.82 10.63 28.67
CA TYR A 97 -12.88 11.75 28.59
C TYR A 97 -13.00 12.47 27.26
N LEU A 98 -13.13 13.79 27.30
CA LEU A 98 -13.24 14.66 26.13
C LEU A 98 -12.04 15.61 26.08
N LEU A 99 -11.25 15.50 25.00
CA LEU A 99 -10.19 16.44 24.67
C LEU A 99 -10.74 17.53 23.73
N ARG A 100 -10.79 18.76 24.23
CA ARG A 100 -11.20 19.95 23.48
C ARG A 100 -9.97 20.67 22.97
N VAL A 101 -9.73 20.55 21.67
CA VAL A 101 -8.64 21.21 20.97
C VAL A 101 -9.21 21.94 19.75
N ASP A 102 -8.62 23.08 19.44
CA ASP A 102 -8.94 23.79 18.20
C ASP A 102 -8.60 22.88 17.00
N PRO A 103 -9.46 22.79 15.97
CA PRO A 103 -9.16 21.99 14.77
C PRO A 103 -7.81 22.33 14.12
N ASP A 104 -7.37 23.58 14.22
CA ASP A 104 -6.09 24.05 13.69
C ASP A 104 -4.92 23.87 14.68
N ALA A 105 -5.18 23.35 15.88
CA ALA A 105 -4.13 22.92 16.82
C ALA A 105 -3.58 21.53 16.51
N LEU A 106 -4.27 20.70 15.73
CA LEU A 106 -3.87 19.32 15.42
C LEU A 106 -3.45 19.19 13.95
N ASP A 107 -2.20 18.80 13.71
CA ASP A 107 -1.64 18.60 12.37
C ASP A 107 -2.45 17.64 11.48
N ALA A 108 -2.97 16.53 12.02
CA ALA A 108 -3.79 15.57 11.28
C ALA A 108 -5.09 16.22 10.74
N VAL A 109 -5.71 17.08 11.53
CA VAL A 109 -6.94 17.81 11.13
C VAL A 109 -6.59 18.92 10.14
N ARG A 110 -5.49 19.64 10.34
CA ARG A 110 -4.97 20.63 9.38
C ARG A 110 -4.65 19.99 8.04
N PHE A 111 -4.03 18.81 8.04
CA PHE A 111 -3.72 18.05 6.84
C PHE A 111 -5.00 17.66 6.09
N GLN A 112 -5.97 17.05 6.78
CA GLN A 112 -7.25 16.68 6.20
C GLN A 112 -7.97 17.89 5.56
N ARG A 113 -8.00 19.02 6.27
CA ARG A 113 -8.57 20.28 5.76
C ARG A 113 -7.80 20.81 4.55
N GLY A 114 -6.47 20.77 4.58
CA GLY A 114 -5.63 21.20 3.46
C GLY A 114 -5.85 20.39 2.19
N VAL A 115 -5.94 19.05 2.31
CA VAL A 115 -6.29 18.16 1.19
C VAL A 115 -7.68 18.48 0.64
N HIS A 116 -8.67 18.72 1.51
CA HIS A 116 -10.02 19.08 1.09
C HIS A 116 -10.06 20.42 0.35
N ARG A 117 -9.41 21.47 0.88
CA ARG A 117 -9.37 22.79 0.26
C ARG A 117 -8.60 22.80 -1.05
N ALA A 118 -7.50 22.04 -1.15
CA ALA A 118 -6.79 21.85 -2.41
C ALA A 118 -7.68 21.24 -3.49
N ARG A 119 -8.50 20.24 -3.15
CA ARG A 119 -9.48 19.64 -4.09
C ARG A 119 -10.56 20.62 -4.53
N GLN A 120 -11.06 21.45 -3.60
CA GLN A 120 -12.04 22.51 -3.94
C GLN A 120 -11.43 23.53 -4.90
N ARG A 121 -10.23 24.04 -4.59
CA ARG A 121 -9.50 24.98 -5.47
C ARG A 121 -9.20 24.39 -6.83
N ARG A 122 -8.84 23.10 -6.90
CA ARG A 122 -8.67 22.39 -8.18
C ARG A 122 -9.97 22.41 -9.00
N ALA A 123 -11.11 22.11 -8.38
CA ALA A 123 -12.40 22.14 -9.05
C ALA A 123 -12.80 23.55 -9.54
N GLU A 124 -12.33 24.59 -8.85
CA GLU A 124 -12.46 26.00 -9.25
C GLU A 124 -11.47 26.44 -10.36
N GLY A 125 -10.63 25.54 -10.87
CA GLY A 125 -9.59 25.85 -11.87
C GLY A 125 -8.35 26.56 -11.30
N ARG A 126 -8.24 26.69 -9.97
CA ARG A 126 -7.15 27.38 -9.27
C ARG A 126 -6.01 26.42 -8.92
N ALA A 127 -5.49 25.72 -9.94
CA ALA A 127 -4.54 24.62 -9.76
C ALA A 127 -3.24 25.03 -9.05
N THR A 128 -2.68 26.21 -9.33
CA THR A 128 -1.45 26.71 -8.69
C THR A 128 -1.63 26.98 -7.20
N GLU A 129 -2.76 27.57 -6.82
CA GLU A 129 -3.11 27.82 -5.41
C GLU A 129 -3.37 26.50 -4.67
N ALA A 130 -4.09 25.58 -5.32
CA ALA A 130 -4.32 24.24 -4.80
C ALA A 130 -3.01 23.49 -4.52
N LEU A 131 -2.04 23.60 -5.43
CA LEU A 131 -0.74 22.94 -5.30
C LEU A 131 0.08 23.51 -4.13
N THR A 132 0.08 24.84 -3.97
CA THR A 132 0.78 25.53 -2.87
C THR A 132 0.19 25.14 -1.50
N GLU A 133 -1.13 25.12 -1.42
CA GLU A 133 -1.84 24.70 -0.21
C GLU A 133 -1.58 23.23 0.12
N LEU A 134 -1.64 22.36 -0.89
CA LEU A 134 -1.40 20.93 -0.71
C LEU A 134 0.06 20.63 -0.32
N ALA A 135 1.03 21.38 -0.85
CA ALA A 135 2.42 21.29 -0.43
C ALA A 135 2.59 21.64 1.05
N THR A 136 1.93 22.70 1.51
CA THR A 136 1.93 23.09 2.93
C THR A 136 1.30 22.01 3.81
N ALA A 137 0.23 21.36 3.34
CA ALA A 137 -0.42 20.27 4.05
C ALA A 137 0.47 19.03 4.12
N LEU A 138 1.07 18.62 3.00
CA LEU A 138 1.97 17.46 2.93
C LEU A 138 3.23 17.65 3.79
N ALA A 139 3.72 18.89 3.92
CA ALA A 139 4.86 19.22 4.79
C ALA A 139 4.58 19.02 6.30
N LEU A 140 3.33 18.82 6.71
CA LEU A 140 3.00 18.45 8.09
C LEU A 140 3.43 17.03 8.45
N TRP A 141 3.64 16.18 7.45
CA TRP A 141 4.10 14.82 7.65
C TRP A 141 5.59 14.79 7.97
N GLN A 142 5.92 14.29 9.15
CA GLN A 142 7.29 14.12 9.66
C GLN A 142 7.71 12.65 9.76
N GLY A 143 6.85 11.74 9.31
CA GLY A 143 7.11 10.30 9.27
C GLY A 143 5.88 9.48 9.57
N GLU A 144 6.09 8.35 10.23
CA GLU A 144 5.02 7.44 10.61
C GLU A 144 4.13 8.06 11.70
N PRO A 145 2.78 8.10 11.53
CA PRO A 145 1.89 8.76 12.49
C PRO A 145 2.02 8.22 13.92
N PHE A 146 2.18 9.08 14.93
CA PHE A 146 2.35 8.71 16.34
C PHE A 146 3.28 7.50 16.52
N SER A 147 4.48 7.60 15.94
CA SER A 147 5.48 6.53 15.98
C SER A 147 5.81 6.10 17.41
N GLY A 148 6.06 4.80 17.61
CA GLY A 148 6.34 4.21 18.92
C GLY A 148 5.11 3.78 19.74
N PHE A 149 3.89 3.89 19.18
CA PHE A 149 2.69 3.30 19.77
C PHE A 149 2.08 2.24 18.86
N THR A 150 1.80 1.08 19.42
CA THR A 150 1.25 -0.09 18.72
C THR A 150 -0.03 -0.56 19.40
N GLY A 151 -0.89 -1.24 18.64
CA GLY A 151 -2.15 -1.83 19.12
C GLY A 151 -3.24 -1.75 18.05
N PRO A 152 -4.20 -2.70 18.02
CA PRO A 152 -5.15 -2.79 16.90
C PRO A 152 -5.92 -1.50 16.59
N PRO A 153 -6.44 -0.74 17.58
CA PRO A 153 -7.12 0.53 17.31
C PRO A 153 -6.20 1.62 16.76
N LEU A 154 -4.94 1.65 17.20
CA LEU A 154 -3.93 2.62 16.76
C LEU A 154 -3.43 2.31 15.36
N GLU A 155 -3.21 1.03 15.03
CA GLU A 155 -2.85 0.59 13.67
C GLU A 155 -3.96 0.91 12.66
N ALA A 156 -5.22 0.68 13.03
CA ALA A 156 -6.34 1.07 12.17
C ALA A 156 -6.39 2.59 11.94
N ALA A 157 -6.05 3.41 12.95
CA ALA A 157 -5.97 4.86 12.80
C ALA A 157 -4.77 5.29 11.95
N ARG A 158 -3.62 4.64 12.12
CA ARG A 158 -2.38 4.86 11.34
C ARG A 158 -2.65 4.60 9.87
N GLN A 159 -3.28 3.46 9.54
CA GLN A 159 -3.65 3.14 8.16
C GLN A 159 -4.58 4.21 7.58
N ARG A 160 -5.62 4.66 8.31
CA ARG A 160 -6.51 5.72 7.82
C ARG A 160 -5.78 7.03 7.50
N LEU A 161 -4.77 7.40 8.28
CA LEU A 161 -3.96 8.57 8.01
C LEU A 161 -3.06 8.37 6.79
N VAL A 162 -2.42 7.20 6.66
CA VAL A 162 -1.59 6.86 5.47
C VAL A 162 -2.44 6.86 4.20
N GLU A 163 -3.65 6.32 4.27
CA GLU A 163 -4.62 6.36 3.17
C GLU A 163 -4.97 7.81 2.77
N LEU A 164 -5.15 8.70 3.75
CA LEU A 164 -5.38 10.12 3.51
C LEU A 164 -4.13 10.81 2.92
N ARG A 165 -2.92 10.39 3.31
CA ARG A 165 -1.65 10.86 2.71
C ARG A 165 -1.58 10.51 1.23
N ALA A 166 -1.84 9.25 0.90
CA ALA A 166 -1.84 8.78 -0.48
C ALA A 166 -2.86 9.54 -1.33
N VAL A 167 -4.05 9.80 -0.79
CA VAL A 167 -5.05 10.68 -1.40
C VAL A 167 -4.53 12.11 -1.66
N GLY A 168 -3.78 12.68 -0.72
CA GLY A 168 -3.11 13.96 -0.89
C GLY A 168 -2.05 13.93 -2.00
N LEU A 169 -1.23 12.88 -2.04
CA LEU A 169 -0.19 12.69 -3.05
C LEU A 169 -0.77 12.47 -4.46
N GLU A 170 -1.84 11.68 -4.58
CA GLU A 170 -2.62 11.52 -5.82
C GLU A 170 -3.18 12.88 -6.30
N THR A 171 -3.70 13.71 -5.37
CA THR A 171 -4.21 15.05 -5.70
C THR A 171 -3.09 15.98 -6.19
N ARG A 172 -1.89 15.86 -5.62
CA ARG A 172 -0.71 16.63 -6.04
C ARG A 172 -0.26 16.21 -7.44
N ALA A 173 -0.19 14.91 -7.71
CA ALA A 173 0.16 14.37 -9.02
C ALA A 173 -0.84 14.84 -10.09
N ASP A 174 -2.14 14.81 -9.77
CA ASP A 174 -3.19 15.35 -10.62
C ASP A 174 -2.98 16.83 -10.95
N LEU A 175 -2.72 17.67 -9.94
CA LEU A 175 -2.47 19.10 -10.14
C LEU A 175 -1.22 19.36 -11.00
N MET A 176 -0.15 18.59 -10.80
CA MET A 176 1.06 18.69 -11.61
C MET A 176 0.80 18.31 -13.07
N LEU A 177 -0.02 17.28 -13.30
CA LEU A 177 -0.43 16.87 -14.64
C LEU A 177 -1.35 17.89 -15.32
N ASP A 178 -2.27 18.50 -14.58
CA ASP A 178 -3.17 19.55 -15.06
C ASP A 178 -2.38 20.82 -15.45
N LEU A 179 -1.34 21.15 -14.70
CA LEU A 179 -0.43 22.28 -14.96
C LEU A 179 0.62 21.99 -16.05
N GLY A 180 0.55 20.83 -16.72
CA GLY A 180 1.52 20.45 -17.75
C GLY A 180 2.91 20.09 -17.22
N ARG A 181 3.12 20.00 -15.90
CA ARG A 181 4.40 19.68 -15.23
C ARG A 181 4.65 18.18 -15.11
N HIS A 182 4.26 17.44 -16.15
CA HIS A 182 4.31 15.97 -16.17
C HIS A 182 5.73 15.42 -16.06
N ARG A 183 6.72 16.05 -16.71
CA ARG A 183 8.13 15.61 -16.65
C ARG A 183 8.72 15.68 -15.25
N GLU A 184 8.41 16.75 -14.50
CA GLU A 184 8.86 16.93 -13.12
C GLU A 184 8.25 15.88 -12.18
N MET A 185 7.03 15.44 -12.48
CA MET A 185 6.27 14.50 -11.64
C MET A 185 6.67 13.04 -11.85
N VAL A 186 7.35 12.67 -12.95
CA VAL A 186 7.68 11.25 -13.24
C VAL A 186 8.53 10.63 -12.12
N GLY A 187 9.59 11.31 -11.68
CA GLY A 187 10.48 10.78 -10.62
C GLY A 187 9.72 10.49 -9.33
N GLU A 188 8.95 11.49 -8.86
CA GLU A 188 8.11 11.36 -7.66
C GLU A 188 7.04 10.26 -7.84
N LEU A 189 6.41 10.13 -9.02
CA LEU A 189 5.43 9.07 -9.28
C LEU A 189 6.03 7.66 -9.27
N VAL A 190 7.29 7.49 -9.68
CA VAL A 190 7.99 6.20 -9.59
C VAL A 190 8.17 5.80 -8.13
N GLU A 191 8.60 6.73 -7.27
CA GLU A 191 8.74 6.50 -5.82
C GLU A 191 7.39 6.21 -5.16
N LEU A 192 6.36 6.99 -5.50
CA LEU A 192 5.01 6.81 -4.96
C LEU A 192 4.40 5.46 -5.36
N VAL A 193 4.66 5.00 -6.58
CA VAL A 193 4.22 3.69 -7.04
C VAL A 193 4.96 2.56 -6.32
N ALA A 194 6.22 2.75 -5.93
CA ALA A 194 6.94 1.79 -5.10
C ALA A 194 6.43 1.79 -3.65
N GLU A 195 6.08 2.96 -3.09
CA GLU A 195 5.50 3.10 -1.74
C GLU A 195 4.06 2.52 -1.67
N PHE A 196 3.28 2.68 -2.74
CA PHE A 196 1.88 2.25 -2.82
C PHE A 196 1.63 1.34 -4.05
N PRO A 197 2.17 0.11 -4.06
CA PRO A 197 2.24 -0.73 -5.27
C PRO A 197 0.90 -1.09 -5.89
N VAL A 198 -0.13 -1.26 -5.05
CA VAL A 198 -1.50 -1.67 -5.45
C VAL A 198 -2.43 -0.49 -5.75
N ARG A 199 -1.94 0.77 -5.65
CA ARG A 199 -2.75 1.95 -5.97
C ARG A 199 -2.78 2.23 -7.46
N GLU A 200 -3.84 1.74 -8.10
CA GLU A 200 -4.06 1.91 -9.55
C GLU A 200 -4.09 3.38 -9.99
N ARG A 201 -4.56 4.31 -9.14
CA ARG A 201 -4.59 5.75 -9.43
C ARG A 201 -3.18 6.30 -9.69
N LEU A 202 -2.20 5.96 -8.85
CA LEU A 202 -0.81 6.38 -9.00
C LEU A 202 -0.17 5.75 -10.23
N ARG A 203 -0.49 4.47 -10.51
CA ARG A 203 -0.09 3.78 -11.76
C ARG A 203 -0.62 4.50 -13.00
N HIS A 204 -1.90 4.88 -12.99
CA HIS A 204 -2.52 5.65 -14.06
C HIS A 204 -1.81 7.00 -14.28
N GLN A 205 -1.53 7.72 -13.20
CA GLN A 205 -0.83 9.01 -13.27
C GLN A 205 0.60 8.86 -13.80
N LEU A 206 1.33 7.81 -13.38
CA LEU A 206 2.66 7.50 -13.89
C LEU A 206 2.64 7.19 -15.40
N MET A 207 1.71 6.32 -15.83
CA MET A 207 1.54 6.00 -17.26
C MET A 207 1.24 7.26 -18.09
N LEU A 208 0.35 8.12 -17.61
CA LEU A 208 0.00 9.38 -18.29
C LEU A 208 1.20 10.35 -18.32
N ALA A 209 1.92 10.49 -17.21
CA ALA A 209 3.11 11.34 -17.12
C ALA A 209 4.22 10.90 -18.08
N LEU A 210 4.50 9.59 -18.12
CA LEU A 210 5.47 8.99 -19.03
C LEU A 210 5.05 9.20 -20.49
N TYR A 211 3.79 8.93 -20.82
CA TYR A 211 3.28 9.14 -22.18
C TYR A 211 3.39 10.60 -22.63
N ARG A 212 2.93 11.55 -21.81
CA ARG A 212 3.06 13.00 -22.10
C ARG A 212 4.52 13.45 -22.21
N SER A 213 5.43 12.76 -21.51
CA SER A 213 6.88 13.00 -21.62
C SER A 213 7.52 12.43 -22.90
N GLY A 214 6.76 11.78 -23.78
CA GLY A 214 7.29 11.08 -24.96
C GLY A 214 7.86 9.68 -24.67
N ARG A 215 7.69 9.16 -23.46
CA ARG A 215 8.21 7.86 -22.99
C ARG A 215 7.14 6.76 -23.10
N GLN A 216 6.56 6.60 -24.29
CA GLN A 216 5.45 5.68 -24.52
C GLN A 216 5.78 4.22 -24.18
N ALA A 217 6.97 3.74 -24.54
CA ALA A 217 7.40 2.37 -24.25
C ALA A 217 7.39 2.06 -22.74
N GLU A 218 7.83 3.01 -21.93
CA GLU A 218 7.87 2.88 -20.47
C GLU A 218 6.48 2.97 -19.86
N ALA A 219 5.60 3.83 -20.39
CA ALA A 219 4.20 3.86 -19.97
C ALA A 219 3.49 2.51 -20.20
N LEU A 220 3.75 1.85 -21.33
CA LEU A 220 3.22 0.52 -21.62
C LEU A 220 3.88 -0.58 -20.80
N ALA A 221 5.15 -0.42 -20.42
CA ALA A 221 5.84 -1.33 -19.50
C ALA A 221 5.22 -1.28 -18.10
N ALA A 222 5.00 -0.08 -17.56
CA ALA A 222 4.37 0.12 -16.25
C ALA A 222 2.97 -0.54 -16.14
N TYR A 223 2.20 -0.57 -17.24
CA TYR A 223 0.93 -1.28 -17.30
C TYR A 223 1.11 -2.81 -17.17
N ARG A 224 2.07 -3.38 -17.90
CA ARG A 224 2.34 -4.83 -17.88
C ARG A 224 2.83 -5.25 -16.50
N GLU A 225 3.81 -4.55 -15.95
CA GLU A 225 4.34 -4.80 -14.60
C GLU A 225 3.24 -4.79 -13.54
N PHE A 226 2.34 -3.81 -13.61
CA PHE A 226 1.22 -3.75 -12.68
C PHE A 226 0.20 -4.87 -12.89
N GLY A 227 -0.09 -5.22 -14.15
CA GLY A 227 -0.96 -6.35 -14.48
C GLY A 227 -0.40 -7.69 -14.02
N ASP A 228 0.92 -7.86 -14.04
CA ASP A 228 1.60 -9.04 -13.52
C ASP A 228 1.54 -9.08 -11.99
N LEU A 229 1.86 -7.97 -11.32
CA LEU A 229 1.71 -7.83 -9.87
C LEU A 229 0.30 -8.16 -9.38
N LEU A 230 -0.75 -7.59 -10.00
CA LEU A 230 -2.14 -7.86 -9.60
C LEU A 230 -2.55 -9.32 -9.82
N ARG A 231 -2.03 -9.96 -10.86
CA ARG A 231 -2.36 -11.35 -11.17
C ARG A 231 -1.67 -12.30 -10.19
N GLU A 232 -0.42 -12.02 -9.86
CA GLU A 232 0.41 -12.83 -8.97
C GLU A 232 -0.04 -12.68 -7.50
N GLU A 233 -0.24 -11.46 -7.02
CA GLU A 233 -0.53 -11.21 -5.60
C GLU A 233 -2.03 -11.28 -5.26
N HIS A 234 -2.90 -11.01 -6.23
CA HIS A 234 -4.33 -10.84 -5.98
C HIS A 234 -5.25 -11.65 -6.90
N GLY A 235 -4.72 -12.30 -7.95
CA GLY A 235 -5.52 -13.08 -8.90
C GLY A 235 -6.51 -12.26 -9.72
N ILE A 236 -6.29 -10.94 -9.83
CA ILE A 236 -7.14 -9.99 -10.56
C ILE A 236 -6.35 -9.28 -11.67
N GLY A 237 -7.05 -8.64 -12.60
CA GLY A 237 -6.45 -7.78 -13.62
C GLY A 237 -6.59 -6.28 -13.29
N PRO A 238 -5.91 -5.40 -14.05
CA PRO A 238 -6.07 -3.96 -13.92
C PRO A 238 -7.53 -3.51 -14.08
N GLY A 239 -7.94 -2.44 -13.40
CA GLY A 239 -9.26 -1.84 -13.55
C GLY A 239 -9.50 -1.16 -14.89
N GLU A 240 -10.76 -0.83 -15.16
CA GLU A 240 -11.22 -0.29 -16.45
C GLU A 240 -10.52 1.02 -16.84
N ALA A 241 -10.30 1.92 -15.87
CA ALA A 241 -9.65 3.20 -16.11
C ALA A 241 -8.21 3.03 -16.62
N LEU A 242 -7.44 2.10 -16.05
CA LEU A 242 -6.08 1.81 -16.50
C LEU A 242 -6.07 1.08 -17.85
N GLN A 243 -7.00 0.15 -18.07
CA GLN A 243 -7.19 -0.51 -19.36
C GLN A 243 -7.53 0.48 -20.49
N GLU A 244 -8.39 1.46 -20.22
CA GLU A 244 -8.74 2.52 -21.17
C GLU A 244 -7.51 3.39 -21.49
N LEU A 245 -6.78 3.84 -20.46
CA LEU A 245 -5.55 4.59 -20.68
C LEU A 245 -4.54 3.80 -21.53
N HIS A 246 -4.36 2.51 -21.24
CA HIS A 246 -3.50 1.63 -22.04
C HIS A 246 -3.93 1.58 -23.52
N ARG A 247 -5.23 1.39 -23.79
CA ARG A 247 -5.77 1.38 -25.17
C ARG A 247 -5.58 2.72 -25.88
N ARG A 248 -5.79 3.84 -25.19
CA ARG A 248 -5.57 5.19 -25.76
C ARG A 248 -4.11 5.47 -26.06
N ILE A 249 -3.20 5.03 -25.19
CA ILE A 249 -1.74 5.11 -25.43
C ILE A 249 -1.32 4.26 -26.63
N LEU A 250 -1.85 3.04 -26.78
CA LEU A 250 -1.56 2.19 -27.94
C LEU A 250 -2.01 2.83 -29.26
N ARG A 251 -3.13 3.56 -29.24
CA ARG A 251 -3.68 4.27 -30.41
C ARG A 251 -3.05 5.64 -30.65
N SER A 252 -2.11 6.06 -29.80
CA SER A 252 -1.52 7.40 -29.81
C SER A 252 -2.58 8.52 -29.82
N ASP A 253 -3.58 8.39 -28.95
CA ASP A 253 -4.71 9.30 -28.87
C ASP A 253 -4.26 10.76 -28.58
N PRO A 254 -4.52 11.72 -29.48
CA PRO A 254 -4.06 13.11 -29.33
C PRO A 254 -4.68 13.82 -28.11
N THR A 255 -5.85 13.37 -27.64
CA THR A 255 -6.51 13.96 -26.47
C THR A 255 -5.75 13.70 -25.15
N LEU A 256 -4.80 12.76 -25.14
CA LEU A 256 -3.94 12.52 -23.99
C LEU A 256 -2.83 13.56 -23.84
N VAL A 257 -2.42 14.20 -24.94
CA VAL A 257 -1.32 15.19 -24.97
C VAL A 257 -1.83 16.61 -24.70
N ALA A 258 -3.12 16.87 -24.97
CA ALA A 258 -3.76 18.16 -24.75
C ALA A 258 -3.95 18.47 -23.25
N ALA A 259 -2.93 19.09 -22.67
CA ALA A 259 -3.06 20.04 -21.56
C ALA A 259 -2.03 21.14 -21.82
N GLU A 260 -2.16 21.84 -22.94
CA GLU A 260 -1.60 23.18 -22.98
C GLU A 260 -2.37 23.99 -21.95
N PRO A 261 -1.70 24.65 -20.98
CA PRO A 261 -2.37 25.65 -20.17
C PRO A 261 -3.06 26.61 -21.14
N ALA A 262 -4.25 27.11 -20.79
CA ALA A 262 -4.86 28.21 -21.50
C ALA A 262 -3.86 29.38 -21.45
N GLY A 263 -2.97 29.41 -22.44
CA GLY A 263 -2.08 30.51 -22.71
C GLY A 263 -2.99 31.69 -22.96
N GLU A 264 -2.71 32.76 -22.24
CA GLU A 264 -3.18 34.09 -22.57
C GLU A 264 -3.17 34.26 -24.10
N PRO A 265 -4.29 34.71 -24.72
CA PRO A 265 -4.43 34.70 -26.16
C PRO A 265 -3.21 35.40 -26.78
N GLU A 266 -2.38 34.63 -27.48
CA GLU A 266 -1.26 35.18 -28.24
C GLU A 266 -1.85 36.25 -29.16
N PRO A 267 -1.41 37.52 -29.07
CA PRO A 267 -1.91 38.54 -29.98
C PRO A 267 -1.65 38.06 -31.41
N PRO A 268 -2.61 38.27 -32.34
CA PRO A 268 -2.54 37.68 -33.67
C PRO A 268 -1.19 37.99 -34.31
N ARG A 269 -0.42 36.94 -34.59
CA ARG A 269 0.86 37.04 -35.28
C ARG A 269 0.59 37.74 -36.62
N PRO A 270 1.24 38.87 -36.95
CA PRO A 270 1.01 39.56 -38.20
C PRO A 270 1.30 38.61 -39.36
N LEU A 271 0.34 38.46 -40.27
CA LEU A 271 0.57 37.77 -41.54
C LEU A 271 1.79 38.40 -42.24
N PRO A 272 2.70 37.61 -42.83
CA PRO A 272 3.81 38.17 -43.59
C PRO A 272 3.25 39.01 -44.74
N THR A 273 3.52 40.31 -44.70
CA THR A 273 3.28 41.23 -45.81
C THR A 273 4.09 40.78 -47.03
N PRO A 274 3.48 40.66 -48.23
CA PRO A 274 4.23 40.37 -49.44
C PRO A 274 5.20 41.53 -49.72
N SER A 275 6.48 41.21 -49.90
CA SER A 275 7.50 42.14 -50.38
C SER A 275 7.12 42.70 -51.76
N PRO A 276 7.32 44.00 -52.03
CA PRO A 276 6.99 44.59 -53.32
C PRO A 276 7.98 44.14 -54.41
N PRO A 277 7.54 44.07 -55.69
CA PRO A 277 8.42 43.76 -56.81
C PRO A 277 9.38 44.91 -57.13
N ALA A 278 10.55 44.53 -57.66
CA ALA A 278 11.64 45.40 -58.05
C ALA A 278 11.23 46.50 -59.03
N SER A 279 11.87 47.66 -58.86
CA SER A 279 11.75 48.89 -59.62
C SER A 279 11.92 48.68 -61.14
N ILE A 280 10.95 49.16 -61.90
CA ILE A 280 11.13 49.59 -63.29
C ILE A 280 10.42 50.94 -63.43
N ASP A 281 11.20 51.99 -63.70
CA ASP A 281 10.70 53.33 -64.02
C ASP A 281 9.91 53.34 -65.33
N PRO A 282 8.83 54.13 -65.41
CA PRO A 282 8.66 55.03 -66.55
C PRO A 282 8.12 56.43 -66.18
N PRO A 283 8.16 57.40 -67.12
CA PRO A 283 8.16 58.83 -66.81
C PRO A 283 6.78 59.46 -66.58
N ALA A 284 6.81 60.62 -65.92
CA ALA A 284 5.78 61.66 -65.78
C ALA A 284 5.10 62.03 -67.13
N PRO A 285 3.92 62.72 -67.20
CA PRO A 285 3.47 63.77 -66.27
C PRO A 285 1.93 63.97 -66.06
N THR A 286 1.63 65.01 -65.27
CA THR A 286 0.39 65.85 -65.15
C THR A 286 -0.50 65.69 -63.91
N ALA A 287 -0.82 66.86 -63.34
CA ALA A 287 -1.55 67.17 -62.10
C ALA A 287 -3.07 67.39 -62.37
N PRO A 288 -3.88 67.98 -61.48
CA PRO A 288 -4.02 67.90 -60.00
C PRO A 288 -5.47 67.48 -59.61
N THR A 289 -5.80 67.38 -58.31
CA THR A 289 -6.98 68.00 -57.64
C THR A 289 -7.15 67.47 -56.20
N SER A 290 -7.47 68.39 -55.27
CA SER A 290 -7.49 68.29 -53.81
C SER A 290 -8.84 67.79 -53.20
N PRO A 291 -9.21 68.10 -51.93
CA PRO A 291 -9.27 67.29 -50.69
C PRO A 291 -10.76 67.08 -50.25
N PRO A 292 -11.28 67.03 -48.98
CA PRO A 292 -10.75 67.05 -47.58
C PRO A 292 -11.20 65.82 -46.73
N ALA A 293 -10.59 65.44 -45.58
CA ALA A 293 -10.40 66.07 -44.26
C ALA A 293 -11.67 66.21 -43.38
N SER A 294 -11.65 65.56 -42.20
CA SER A 294 -12.37 65.90 -40.97
C SER A 294 -11.62 65.27 -39.78
N THR A 295 -10.76 66.02 -39.07
CA THR A 295 -10.96 66.62 -37.72
C THR A 295 -11.48 65.64 -36.65
N SER A 296 -10.65 65.15 -35.71
CA SER A 296 -10.19 65.78 -34.43
C SER A 296 -10.97 65.19 -33.20
N PRO A 297 -10.55 65.38 -31.91
CA PRO A 297 -9.57 64.54 -31.18
C PRO A 297 -10.05 64.23 -29.71
N PRO A 298 -9.25 64.25 -28.60
CA PRO A 298 -8.99 63.06 -27.75
C PRO A 298 -9.17 63.30 -26.21
N SER A 299 -8.52 62.45 -25.39
CA SER A 299 -7.91 62.70 -24.03
C SER A 299 -8.43 61.82 -22.83
N PRO A 300 -7.72 61.68 -21.66
CA PRO A 300 -6.85 60.52 -21.34
C PRO A 300 -6.81 60.03 -19.85
N ALA A 301 -5.87 59.10 -19.55
CA ALA A 301 -4.96 59.02 -18.37
C ALA A 301 -5.24 58.10 -17.12
N SER A 302 -4.17 57.41 -16.70
CA SER A 302 -3.91 56.55 -15.49
C SER A 302 -3.57 57.36 -14.21
N PRO A 303 -3.32 56.78 -12.98
CA PRO A 303 -2.00 56.20 -12.54
C PRO A 303 -2.07 55.13 -11.34
N PRO A 304 -1.08 54.90 -10.40
CA PRO A 304 -0.21 53.68 -10.30
C PRO A 304 -0.04 52.97 -8.88
N LEU A 305 0.90 51.99 -8.78
CA LEU A 305 1.38 51.14 -7.62
C LEU A 305 2.59 51.74 -6.82
N PRO A 306 3.05 51.19 -5.64
CA PRO A 306 4.34 50.40 -5.57
C PRO A 306 4.66 49.43 -4.35
N THR A 307 5.67 48.51 -4.56
CA THR A 307 6.80 47.94 -3.69
C THR A 307 6.56 47.10 -2.40
N GLY A 308 7.36 46.13 -1.87
CA GLY A 308 8.68 45.46 -2.14
C GLY A 308 9.33 44.87 -0.81
N GLY A 309 10.18 43.82 -0.82
CA GLY A 309 11.15 43.49 0.30
C GLY A 309 11.51 42.01 0.66
N TYR A 310 12.79 41.70 0.96
CA TYR A 310 13.52 40.38 0.90
C TYR A 310 14.28 39.93 2.20
N GLY A 311 14.49 38.60 2.42
CA GLY A 311 15.72 37.89 2.95
C GLY A 311 15.81 37.37 4.43
N PRO A 312 16.81 36.52 4.87
CA PRO A 312 17.66 35.46 4.24
C PRO A 312 17.84 34.12 5.10
N THR A 313 18.91 33.30 4.87
CA THR A 313 19.11 31.81 4.96
C THR A 313 20.06 31.16 6.04
N GLY A 314 19.84 29.87 6.43
CA GLY A 314 20.82 28.73 6.67
C GLY A 314 21.13 28.25 8.12
N PRO A 315 21.69 27.02 8.45
CA PRO A 315 21.97 25.72 7.73
C PRO A 315 21.49 24.38 8.46
N MET A 316 21.72 23.17 7.88
CA MET A 316 21.49 21.76 8.39
C MET A 316 22.74 20.87 8.07
N PRO A 317 22.90 19.53 8.33
CA PRO A 317 22.35 18.49 9.26
C PRO A 317 23.39 17.43 9.81
N ALA A 318 22.96 16.32 10.49
CA ALA A 318 23.68 15.03 10.60
C ALA A 318 22.72 13.80 10.85
N PRO A 319 23.10 12.52 10.55
CA PRO A 319 22.20 11.43 10.10
C PRO A 319 21.75 10.35 11.12
N GLN A 320 20.73 9.57 10.69
CA GLN A 320 19.86 8.57 11.38
C GLN A 320 20.47 7.18 11.64
N PRO A 321 19.81 6.32 12.46
CA PRO A 321 19.69 4.89 12.17
C PRO A 321 18.22 4.38 12.14
N VAL A 322 17.97 3.42 11.24
CA VAL A 322 16.67 2.87 10.80
C VAL A 322 16.28 1.61 11.61
N PRO A 323 14.99 1.40 11.98
CA PRO A 323 14.51 0.06 12.39
C PRO A 323 13.24 -0.37 11.57
N PRO A 324 12.69 -1.60 11.73
CA PRO A 324 12.68 -2.66 10.71
C PRO A 324 11.30 -2.85 10.00
N PRO A 325 11.14 -3.79 9.03
CA PRO A 325 10.08 -3.83 8.01
C PRO A 325 8.76 -4.56 8.37
N PRO A 326 7.75 -4.51 7.46
CA PRO A 326 6.33 -4.35 7.82
C PRO A 326 5.42 -5.55 7.53
N TRP A 327 5.73 -6.74 8.04
CA TRP A 327 4.76 -7.83 7.98
C TRP A 327 4.76 -8.63 9.29
N ALA A 328 3.63 -8.52 10.01
CA ALA A 328 2.97 -9.62 10.70
C ALA A 328 1.48 -9.22 10.92
N PRO A 329 0.52 -10.15 10.79
CA PRO A 329 -0.78 -9.85 10.20
C PRO A 329 -1.91 -9.68 11.21
N SER A 330 -2.94 -8.88 10.88
CA SER A 330 -4.23 -8.90 11.58
C SER A 330 -5.39 -9.31 10.64
N LYS A 331 -6.24 -10.20 11.15
CA LYS A 331 -7.34 -10.87 10.44
C LYS A 331 -8.57 -9.96 10.32
N ARG A 332 -9.12 -9.92 9.09
CA ARG A 332 -10.53 -9.76 8.62
C ARG A 332 -11.52 -9.06 9.55
N HIS A 333 -12.30 -8.11 9.00
CA HIS A 333 -13.77 -8.20 8.87
C HIS A 333 -14.25 -7.33 7.69
N SER A 334 -15.12 -7.90 6.86
CA SER A 334 -15.59 -7.38 5.57
C SER A 334 -16.85 -6.51 5.68
N SER A 335 -16.78 -5.29 5.11
CA SER A 335 -17.71 -4.57 4.18
C SER A 335 -19.19 -5.06 4.02
N ARG A 336 -20.25 -4.22 4.09
CA ARG A 336 -20.79 -3.07 3.26
C ARG A 336 -22.00 -3.48 2.38
N ASP A 337 -22.99 -2.59 2.25
CA ASP A 337 -24.00 -2.55 1.17
C ASP A 337 -23.43 -1.98 -0.15
N ALA A 338 -23.91 -2.48 -1.29
CA ALA A 338 -23.73 -1.99 -2.66
C ALA A 338 -25.04 -2.14 -3.46
N PRO A 339 -25.42 -1.27 -4.42
CA PRO A 339 -26.51 -1.55 -5.35
C PRO A 339 -25.95 -1.93 -6.72
N ALA A 340 -25.75 -3.24 -6.93
CA ALA A 340 -25.54 -3.86 -8.23
C ALA A 340 -26.03 -5.31 -8.18
N HIS A 341 -27.32 -5.53 -7.88
CA HIS A 341 -27.92 -6.85 -7.57
C HIS A 341 -26.90 -7.88 -7.09
N SER A 342 -26.19 -7.50 -6.03
CA SER A 342 -25.25 -8.38 -5.35
C SER A 342 -26.13 -9.39 -4.65
N VAL A 343 -26.28 -10.57 -5.27
CA VAL A 343 -26.91 -11.71 -4.62
C VAL A 343 -26.34 -11.80 -3.21
N PRO A 344 -27.17 -11.65 -2.17
CA PRO A 344 -26.67 -11.54 -0.81
C PRO A 344 -25.72 -12.70 -0.49
N PRO A 345 -24.67 -12.52 0.33
CA PRO A 345 -23.75 -13.62 0.67
C PRO A 345 -24.50 -14.80 1.30
N TRP A 346 -25.58 -14.54 2.06
CA TRP A 346 -26.50 -15.58 2.52
C TRP A 346 -27.18 -16.33 1.38
N LEU A 347 -27.46 -15.70 0.25
CA LEU A 347 -28.07 -16.32 -0.93
C LEU A 347 -27.18 -17.43 -1.52
N SER A 348 -25.85 -17.28 -1.48
CA SER A 348 -24.90 -18.32 -1.91
C SER A 348 -24.84 -19.50 -0.93
N VAL A 349 -24.96 -19.22 0.37
CA VAL A 349 -25.00 -20.23 1.43
C VAL A 349 -26.33 -20.96 1.38
N THR A 350 -27.46 -20.27 1.27
CA THR A 350 -28.79 -20.88 1.10
C THR A 350 -28.87 -21.64 -0.22
N ALA A 351 -28.30 -21.15 -1.32
CA ALA A 351 -28.25 -21.89 -2.58
C ALA A 351 -27.41 -23.17 -2.47
N THR A 352 -26.35 -23.16 -1.67
CA THR A 352 -25.51 -24.34 -1.42
C THR A 352 -26.20 -25.32 -0.48
N VAL A 353 -26.86 -24.84 0.58
CA VAL A 353 -27.65 -25.67 1.51
C VAL A 353 -28.84 -26.29 0.77
N VAL A 354 -29.57 -25.51 -0.03
CA VAL A 354 -30.65 -26.02 -0.88
C VAL A 354 -30.09 -27.00 -1.91
N GLY A 355 -28.96 -26.70 -2.57
CA GLY A 355 -28.34 -27.62 -3.53
C GLY A 355 -27.89 -28.95 -2.91
N ILE A 356 -27.30 -28.93 -1.71
CA ILE A 356 -26.92 -30.13 -0.96
C ILE A 356 -28.17 -30.89 -0.53
N LEU A 357 -29.18 -30.22 0.04
CA LEU A 357 -30.43 -30.86 0.43
C LEU A 357 -31.13 -31.46 -0.80
N THR A 358 -31.21 -30.76 -1.92
CA THR A 358 -31.77 -31.29 -3.17
C THR A 358 -30.99 -32.52 -3.64
N ALA A 359 -29.66 -32.49 -3.65
CA ALA A 359 -28.85 -33.65 -4.06
C ALA A 359 -28.95 -34.84 -3.09
N VAL A 360 -29.08 -34.58 -1.79
CA VAL A 360 -29.21 -35.63 -0.77
C VAL A 360 -30.62 -36.22 -0.78
N PHE A 361 -31.66 -35.40 -0.76
CA PHE A 361 -33.06 -35.85 -0.72
C PHE A 361 -33.56 -36.40 -2.06
N SER A 362 -32.96 -36.01 -3.19
CA SER A 362 -33.25 -36.62 -4.49
C SER A 362 -32.41 -37.87 -4.77
N PHE A 363 -31.63 -38.37 -3.80
CA PHE A 363 -30.65 -39.44 -3.98
C PHE A 363 -29.75 -39.23 -5.22
N GLY A 364 -29.32 -38.00 -5.46
CA GLY A 364 -28.41 -37.68 -6.57
C GLY A 364 -29.06 -37.45 -7.93
N LEU A 365 -30.34 -37.80 -8.13
CA LEU A 365 -31.05 -37.67 -9.42
C LEU A 365 -31.15 -36.23 -9.95
N LEU A 366 -31.07 -35.22 -9.07
CA LEU A 366 -31.13 -33.80 -9.44
C LEU A 366 -29.77 -33.09 -9.32
N THR A 367 -28.68 -33.82 -9.05
CA THR A 367 -27.33 -33.24 -8.90
C THR A 367 -26.89 -32.51 -10.18
N TRP A 368 -27.20 -33.09 -11.34
CA TRP A 368 -26.87 -32.48 -12.63
C TRP A 368 -27.48 -31.10 -12.79
N LEU A 369 -28.72 -30.90 -12.36
CA LEU A 369 -29.44 -29.63 -12.47
C LEU A 369 -28.81 -28.57 -11.56
N VAL A 370 -28.45 -28.94 -10.33
CA VAL A 370 -27.77 -28.04 -9.37
C VAL A 370 -26.41 -27.61 -9.92
N VAL A 371 -25.61 -28.55 -10.43
CA VAL A 371 -24.29 -28.26 -11.03
C VAL A 371 -24.44 -27.41 -12.30
N LEU A 372 -25.48 -27.63 -13.12
CA LEU A 372 -25.75 -26.87 -14.34
C LEU A 372 -26.15 -25.41 -14.06
N VAL A 373 -27.01 -25.19 -13.06
CA VAL A 373 -27.36 -23.84 -12.60
C VAL A 373 -26.12 -23.11 -12.10
N TYR A 374 -25.26 -23.81 -11.35
CA TYR A 374 -24.00 -23.26 -10.85
C TYR A 374 -23.00 -22.95 -11.97
N ALA A 375 -22.92 -23.83 -12.98
CA ALA A 375 -22.08 -23.64 -14.17
C ALA A 375 -22.53 -22.42 -14.98
N SER A 376 -23.85 -22.24 -15.15
CA SER A 376 -24.45 -21.10 -15.83
C SER A 376 -24.20 -19.79 -15.07
N TRP A 377 -24.35 -19.82 -13.74
CA TRP A 377 -24.09 -18.66 -12.88
C TRP A 377 -22.62 -18.24 -12.90
N ARG A 378 -21.68 -19.19 -12.90
CA ARG A 378 -20.23 -18.93 -12.92
C ARG A 378 -19.62 -18.84 -14.32
N ARG A 379 -20.42 -18.97 -15.38
CA ARG A 379 -19.97 -19.02 -16.79
C ARG A 379 -18.81 -19.99 -17.02
N SER A 380 -18.81 -21.14 -16.34
CA SER A 380 -17.74 -22.15 -16.43
C SER A 380 -18.16 -23.34 -17.29
N TRP A 381 -17.52 -23.48 -18.45
CA TRP A 381 -17.80 -24.58 -19.37
C TRP A 381 -17.42 -25.96 -18.80
N ARG A 382 -16.38 -26.03 -17.95
CA ARG A 382 -15.91 -27.27 -17.30
C ARG A 382 -16.98 -27.84 -16.36
N ASN A 383 -17.66 -26.97 -15.61
CA ASN A 383 -18.74 -27.38 -14.72
C ASN A 383 -19.99 -27.82 -15.52
N GLY A 384 -20.20 -27.21 -16.70
CA GLY A 384 -21.23 -27.65 -17.65
C GLY A 384 -21.01 -29.08 -18.12
N LEU A 385 -19.77 -29.45 -18.46
CA LEU A 385 -19.43 -30.82 -18.85
C LEU A 385 -19.70 -31.83 -17.73
N THR A 386 -19.37 -31.48 -16.49
CA THR A 386 -19.64 -32.36 -15.32
C THR A 386 -21.13 -32.53 -15.05
N ALA A 387 -21.96 -31.49 -15.26
CA ALA A 387 -23.40 -31.60 -15.14
C ALA A 387 -23.98 -32.61 -16.14
N VAL A 388 -23.52 -32.58 -17.40
CA VAL A 388 -23.93 -33.56 -18.43
C VAL A 388 -23.57 -34.99 -18.01
N GLY A 389 -22.39 -35.20 -17.42
CA GLY A 389 -21.99 -36.50 -16.88
C GLY A 389 -22.96 -37.06 -15.83
N TYR A 390 -23.37 -36.23 -14.86
CA TYR A 390 -24.36 -36.63 -13.85
C TYR A 390 -25.75 -36.90 -14.45
N LEU A 391 -26.14 -36.16 -15.50
CA LEU A 391 -27.41 -36.37 -16.19
C LEU A 391 -27.44 -37.75 -16.86
N VAL A 392 -26.40 -38.10 -17.61
CA VAL A 392 -26.30 -39.41 -18.29
C VAL A 392 -26.35 -40.55 -17.27
N LEU A 393 -25.61 -40.43 -16.17
CA LEU A 393 -25.62 -41.43 -15.10
C LEU A 393 -27.01 -41.59 -14.46
N SER A 394 -27.74 -40.48 -14.26
CA SER A 394 -29.09 -40.49 -13.68
C SER A 394 -30.11 -41.12 -14.63
N VAL A 395 -30.03 -40.84 -15.93
CA VAL A 395 -30.91 -41.42 -16.96
C VAL A 395 -30.67 -42.92 -17.11
N ALA A 396 -29.40 -43.35 -17.13
CA ALA A 396 -29.05 -44.77 -17.21
C ALA A 396 -29.62 -45.58 -16.03
N PHE A 397 -29.57 -45.03 -14.82
CA PHE A 397 -30.13 -45.66 -13.62
C PHE A 397 -31.67 -45.80 -13.71
N ILE A 398 -32.39 -44.73 -14.10
CA ILE A 398 -33.86 -44.77 -14.25
C ILE A 398 -34.26 -45.80 -15.32
N GLY A 399 -33.51 -45.90 -16.42
CA GLY A 399 -33.75 -46.87 -17.47
C GLY A 399 -33.69 -48.32 -16.97
N VAL A 400 -32.68 -48.64 -16.15
CA VAL A 400 -32.51 -49.99 -15.55
C VAL A 400 -33.62 -50.28 -14.53
N LEU A 401 -33.96 -49.30 -13.69
CA LEU A 401 -35.01 -49.46 -12.68
C LEU A 401 -36.40 -49.70 -13.31
N GLY A 402 -36.64 -49.10 -14.49
CA GLY A 402 -37.89 -49.26 -15.23
C GLY A 402 -37.97 -50.51 -16.11
N SER A 403 -36.84 -51.20 -16.36
CA SER A 403 -36.77 -52.42 -17.18
C SER A 403 -36.64 -53.71 -16.38
N SER A 404 -36.44 -53.62 -15.06
CA SER A 404 -36.28 -54.76 -14.16
C SER A 404 -37.64 -55.31 -13.73
N ASP A 405 -38.17 -56.25 -14.51
CA ASP A 405 -39.37 -57.05 -14.18
C ASP A 405 -39.00 -58.44 -13.60
N SER A 406 -37.71 -58.69 -13.37
CA SER A 406 -37.16 -59.97 -12.90
C SER A 406 -36.83 -59.93 -11.40
N GLU A 407 -37.20 -60.98 -10.65
CA GLU A 407 -36.86 -61.12 -9.22
C GLU A 407 -35.35 -61.34 -8.98
N GLU A 408 -34.56 -61.66 -10.01
CA GLU A 408 -33.11 -61.82 -9.94
C GLU A 408 -32.38 -60.60 -10.51
N VAL A 409 -31.57 -59.95 -9.66
CA VAL A 409 -30.70 -58.84 -10.05
C VAL A 409 -29.47 -59.40 -10.78
N THR A 410 -29.23 -58.97 -12.01
CA THR A 410 -28.03 -59.38 -12.76
C THR A 410 -26.78 -58.67 -12.24
N ASP A 411 -25.59 -59.29 -12.38
CA ASP A 411 -24.32 -58.70 -11.97
C ASP A 411 -24.11 -57.28 -12.55
N ALA A 412 -24.51 -57.07 -13.81
CA ALA A 412 -24.44 -55.78 -14.48
C ALA A 412 -25.34 -54.71 -13.85
N GLU A 413 -26.55 -55.09 -13.41
CA GLU A 413 -27.46 -54.20 -12.68
C GLU A 413 -26.87 -53.83 -11.32
N GLY A 414 -26.27 -54.80 -10.62
CA GLY A 414 -25.53 -54.57 -9.37
C GLY A 414 -24.38 -53.57 -9.52
N PHE A 415 -23.58 -53.70 -10.58
CA PHE A 415 -22.50 -52.74 -10.88
C PHE A 415 -23.03 -51.33 -11.18
N LEU A 416 -24.15 -51.21 -11.88
CA LEU A 416 -24.77 -49.92 -12.19
C LEU A 416 -25.36 -49.25 -10.96
N VAL A 417 -26.00 -50.02 -10.06
CA VAL A 417 -26.47 -49.53 -8.76
C VAL A 417 -25.29 -49.04 -7.91
N LEU A 418 -24.19 -49.80 -7.85
CA LEU A 418 -22.98 -49.39 -7.13
C LEU A 418 -22.36 -48.12 -7.73
N ALA A 419 -22.22 -48.05 -9.05
CA ALA A 419 -21.69 -46.88 -9.75
C ALA A 419 -22.56 -45.64 -9.52
N TRP A 420 -23.88 -45.82 -9.45
CA TRP A 420 -24.83 -44.76 -9.13
C TRP A 420 -24.70 -44.29 -7.68
N MET A 421 -24.57 -45.19 -6.70
CA MET A 421 -24.32 -44.83 -5.30
C MET A 421 -23.00 -44.07 -5.13
N LEU A 422 -21.94 -44.48 -5.84
CA LEU A 422 -20.66 -43.79 -5.83
C LEU A 422 -20.76 -42.40 -6.49
N GLY A 423 -21.48 -42.31 -7.60
CA GLY A 423 -21.78 -41.06 -8.29
C GLY A 423 -22.58 -40.08 -7.42
N TRP A 424 -23.53 -40.59 -6.62
CA TRP A 424 -24.28 -39.79 -5.66
C TRP A 424 -23.39 -39.20 -4.57
N LEU A 425 -22.55 -40.01 -3.92
CA LEU A 425 -21.60 -39.54 -2.91
C LEU A 425 -20.64 -38.49 -3.49
N LEU A 426 -20.15 -38.73 -4.70
CA LEU A 426 -19.29 -37.80 -5.41
C LEU A 426 -20.02 -36.50 -5.78
N GLY A 427 -21.31 -36.58 -6.14
CA GLY A 427 -22.17 -35.43 -6.44
C GLY A 427 -22.43 -34.52 -5.22
N VAL A 428 -22.67 -35.13 -4.05
CA VAL A 428 -22.79 -34.39 -2.78
C VAL A 428 -21.47 -33.72 -2.43
N LEU A 429 -20.34 -34.43 -2.58
CA LEU A 429 -19.02 -33.85 -2.36
C LEU A 429 -18.72 -32.70 -3.35
N HIS A 430 -19.08 -32.86 -4.62
CA HIS A 430 -18.87 -31.85 -5.65
C HIS A 430 -19.69 -30.58 -5.37
N THR A 431 -20.95 -30.71 -4.94
CA THR A 431 -21.77 -29.55 -4.54
C THR A 431 -21.23 -28.83 -3.30
N ILE A 432 -20.60 -29.54 -2.36
CA ILE A 432 -19.86 -28.94 -1.24
C ILE A 432 -18.62 -28.18 -1.72
N LEU A 433 -17.85 -28.76 -2.64
CA LEU A 433 -16.61 -28.18 -3.17
C LEU A 433 -16.81 -26.95 -4.06
N LEU A 434 -17.99 -26.80 -4.66
CA LEU A 434 -18.33 -25.62 -5.47
C LEU A 434 -18.38 -24.32 -4.63
N ASN A 435 -18.53 -24.42 -3.31
CA ASN A 435 -18.52 -23.28 -2.39
C ASN A 435 -17.20 -23.15 -1.61
N GLY A 436 -16.37 -22.19 -2.01
CA GLY A 436 -15.06 -21.94 -1.39
C GLY A 436 -15.11 -21.55 0.09
N ALA A 437 -16.23 -20.97 0.57
CA ALA A 437 -16.39 -20.62 1.98
C ALA A 437 -16.57 -21.86 2.86
N ILE A 438 -17.31 -22.87 2.39
CA ILE A 438 -17.53 -24.12 3.13
C ILE A 438 -16.27 -24.99 3.11
N TRP A 439 -15.56 -25.06 1.98
CA TRP A 439 -14.25 -25.71 1.91
C TRP A 439 -13.27 -25.12 2.93
N SER A 440 -13.21 -23.79 3.02
CA SER A 440 -12.33 -23.10 3.99
C SER A 440 -12.73 -23.33 5.46
N ALA A 441 -14.02 -23.58 5.74
CA ALA A 441 -14.50 -23.88 7.08
C ALA A 441 -14.26 -25.35 7.47
N LEU A 442 -14.35 -26.27 6.49
CA LEU A 442 -14.12 -27.70 6.68
C LEU A 442 -12.62 -28.01 6.85
N THR A 443 -11.75 -27.38 6.06
CA THR A 443 -10.29 -27.55 6.18
C THR A 443 -9.74 -26.92 7.46
N ASN A 444 -10.33 -25.81 7.94
CA ASN A 444 -9.97 -25.19 9.22
C ASN A 444 -10.22 -26.06 10.46
N ARG A 445 -11.07 -27.09 10.38
CA ARG A 445 -11.32 -28.01 11.51
C ARG A 445 -10.42 -29.24 11.52
N ILE A 446 -9.81 -29.60 10.39
CA ILE A 446 -9.04 -30.83 10.24
C ILE A 446 -7.51 -30.55 10.26
N GLY A 447 -7.08 -29.32 10.00
CA GLY A 447 -5.66 -28.93 9.88
C GLY A 447 -5.04 -28.17 11.06
N ARG A 448 -5.35 -28.53 12.32
CA ARG A 448 -4.61 -27.99 13.49
C ARG A 448 -3.43 -28.90 13.86
N SER A 449 -2.40 -28.93 13.02
CA SER A 449 -1.03 -29.26 13.43
C SER A 449 -0.02 -28.87 12.33
N SER A 450 0.81 -27.87 12.65
CA SER A 450 2.19 -27.66 12.14
C SER A 450 2.50 -26.64 11.03
N GLU A 451 1.58 -26.09 10.22
CA GLU A 451 1.96 -25.15 9.14
C GLU A 451 2.11 -23.63 9.44
N PRO A 452 1.55 -23.01 10.50
CA PRO A 452 1.61 -21.54 10.62
C PRO A 452 3.01 -20.97 10.96
N VAL A 453 3.95 -21.81 11.43
CA VAL A 453 5.31 -21.36 11.80
C VAL A 453 6.26 -21.35 10.60
N VAL A 454 6.03 -22.22 9.60
CA VAL A 454 6.88 -22.31 8.40
C VAL A 454 6.63 -21.14 7.46
N ASP A 455 5.36 -20.76 7.29
CA ASP A 455 4.96 -19.61 6.48
C ASP A 455 5.48 -18.30 7.08
N ASP A 456 5.26 -18.08 8.38
CA ASP A 456 5.75 -16.91 9.13
C ASP A 456 7.30 -16.78 9.07
N ARG A 457 8.05 -17.89 9.21
CA ARG A 457 9.52 -17.86 9.07
C ARG A 457 9.97 -17.55 7.64
N ARG A 458 9.25 -18.04 6.62
CA ARG A 458 9.58 -17.78 5.21
C ARG A 458 9.44 -16.29 4.90
N VAL A 459 8.37 -15.65 5.38
CA VAL A 459 8.21 -14.22 5.20
C VAL A 459 9.29 -13.42 5.97
N ARG A 460 9.77 -13.87 7.16
CA ARG A 460 10.93 -13.25 7.88
C ARG A 460 12.20 -13.26 7.08
N ARG A 461 12.47 -14.37 6.40
CA ARG A 461 13.65 -14.49 5.53
C ARG A 461 13.57 -13.51 4.36
N GLU A 462 12.39 -13.36 3.75
CA GLU A 462 12.19 -12.41 2.65
C GLU A 462 12.32 -10.95 3.11
N GLN A 463 11.77 -10.63 4.28
CA GLN A 463 11.92 -9.33 4.94
C GLN A 463 13.39 -8.98 5.20
N ALA A 464 14.14 -9.93 5.74
CA ALA A 464 15.55 -9.78 6.06
C ALA A 464 16.39 -9.60 4.78
N ARG A 465 16.06 -10.32 3.70
CA ARG A 465 16.70 -10.13 2.38
C ARG A 465 16.39 -8.75 1.79
N TYR A 466 15.14 -8.30 1.90
CA TYR A 466 14.75 -6.96 1.45
C TYR A 466 15.50 -5.86 2.20
N LEU A 467 15.65 -5.99 3.54
CA LEU A 467 16.46 -5.09 4.36
C LEU A 467 17.90 -5.03 3.88
N LEU A 468 18.54 -6.18 3.69
CA LEU A 468 19.94 -6.25 3.29
C LEU A 468 20.18 -5.64 1.90
N TYR A 469 19.19 -5.74 1.00
CA TYR A 469 19.27 -5.15 -0.33
C TYR A 469 19.21 -3.62 -0.30
N HIS A 470 18.27 -3.03 0.47
CA HIS A 470 18.08 -1.58 0.54
C HIS A 470 19.00 -0.89 1.55
N TYR A 471 19.39 -1.60 2.61
CA TYR A 471 20.19 -1.10 3.73
C TYR A 471 21.30 -2.10 4.08
N PRO A 472 22.42 -2.14 3.33
CA PRO A 472 23.51 -3.09 3.57
C PRO A 472 24.13 -2.98 4.99
N ALA A 473 24.05 -1.80 5.61
CA ALA A 473 24.49 -1.56 6.99
C ALA A 473 23.68 -2.37 8.03
N ALA A 474 22.42 -2.69 7.73
CA ALA A 474 21.53 -3.46 8.61
C ALA A 474 22.09 -4.86 8.93
N ARG A 475 22.98 -5.41 8.09
CA ARG A 475 23.70 -6.66 8.39
C ARG A 475 24.45 -6.59 9.72
N GLN A 476 25.16 -5.49 9.98
CA GLN A 476 25.98 -5.33 11.17
C GLN A 476 25.15 -4.85 12.36
N GLU A 477 24.21 -3.94 12.13
CA GLU A 477 23.38 -3.34 13.19
C GLU A 477 22.35 -4.32 13.76
N LEU A 478 21.76 -5.16 12.91
CA LEU A 478 20.68 -6.10 13.28
C LEU A 478 21.16 -7.56 13.34
N HIS A 479 22.46 -7.81 13.13
CA HIS A 479 23.07 -9.15 13.11
C HIS A 479 22.36 -10.15 12.18
N ILE A 480 21.82 -9.68 11.04
CA ILE A 480 21.09 -10.53 10.08
C ILE A 480 22.02 -11.59 9.49
N GLY A 481 21.60 -12.85 9.50
CA GLY A 481 22.39 -13.99 9.04
C GLY A 481 23.45 -14.46 10.02
N ARG A 482 23.48 -13.94 11.25
CA ARG A 482 24.46 -14.26 12.30
C ARG A 482 23.78 -14.91 13.50
N PRO A 483 23.34 -16.18 13.39
CA PRO A 483 22.71 -16.89 14.51
C PRO A 483 23.68 -17.15 15.67
N ASP A 484 24.99 -16.98 15.45
CA ASP A 484 26.05 -17.08 16.46
C ASP A 484 26.13 -15.85 17.38
N LEU A 485 25.48 -14.74 17.02
CA LEU A 485 25.40 -13.50 17.80
C LEU A 485 24.03 -13.36 18.47
N ALA A 486 23.94 -12.54 19.53
CA ALA A 486 22.67 -12.24 20.16
C ALA A 486 21.75 -11.50 19.17
N ARG A 487 20.58 -12.09 18.91
CA ARG A 487 19.62 -11.58 17.91
C ARG A 487 18.89 -10.35 18.43
N THR A 488 19.00 -9.23 17.71
CA THR A 488 18.20 -8.02 17.91
C THR A 488 17.01 -7.95 16.94
N PHE A 489 17.05 -8.75 15.87
CA PHE A 489 16.02 -8.87 14.85
C PHE A 489 15.81 -10.35 14.50
N ASP A 490 14.56 -10.75 14.24
CA ASP A 490 14.24 -12.12 13.82
C ASP A 490 14.23 -12.23 12.30
N ASP A 491 15.32 -12.74 11.73
CA ASP A 491 15.52 -12.94 10.30
C ASP A 491 14.91 -14.25 9.76
N GLY A 492 14.15 -14.99 10.56
CA GLY A 492 13.57 -16.27 10.15
C GLY A 492 14.58 -17.43 10.11
N GLY A 493 15.77 -17.22 10.69
CA GLY A 493 16.84 -18.22 10.74
C GLY A 493 17.73 -18.22 9.50
N LEU A 494 17.98 -17.04 8.91
CA LEU A 494 18.97 -16.92 7.84
C LEU A 494 20.39 -17.16 8.38
N VAL A 495 21.27 -17.65 7.51
CA VAL A 495 22.67 -17.90 7.83
C VAL A 495 23.56 -17.34 6.71
N ASP A 496 24.43 -16.40 7.08
CA ASP A 496 25.44 -15.83 6.22
C ASP A 496 26.69 -16.70 6.22
N VAL A 497 26.80 -17.55 5.19
CA VAL A 497 27.87 -18.54 5.07
C VAL A 497 29.27 -17.90 5.06
N ASN A 498 29.39 -16.63 4.67
CA ASN A 498 30.67 -15.93 4.60
C ASN A 498 31.12 -15.38 5.97
N ALA A 499 30.22 -15.29 6.95
CA ALA A 499 30.50 -14.64 8.23
C ALA A 499 30.42 -15.58 9.45
N VAL A 500 29.72 -16.71 9.34
CA VAL A 500 29.55 -17.65 10.46
C VAL A 500 30.73 -18.62 10.64
N GLN A 501 30.81 -19.22 11.83
CA GLN A 501 31.86 -20.18 12.21
C GLN A 501 31.51 -21.62 11.78
N GLU A 502 32.50 -22.51 11.72
CA GLU A 502 32.34 -23.93 11.36
C GLU A 502 31.21 -24.61 12.14
N ARG A 503 31.13 -24.39 13.46
CA ARG A 503 30.09 -24.97 14.33
C ARG A 503 28.68 -24.62 13.87
N THR A 504 28.45 -23.39 13.45
CA THR A 504 27.14 -22.88 13.04
C THR A 504 26.75 -23.42 11.66
N ILE A 505 27.72 -23.63 10.79
CA ILE A 505 27.49 -24.27 9.49
C ILE A 505 27.17 -25.76 9.69
N ALA A 506 27.79 -26.41 10.67
CA ALA A 506 27.51 -27.81 11.02
C ALA A 506 26.12 -28.02 11.66
N GLU A 507 25.50 -26.96 12.19
CA GLU A 507 24.12 -26.99 12.72
C GLU A 507 23.06 -26.88 11.62
N LEU A 508 23.45 -26.59 10.37
CA LEU A 508 22.52 -26.48 9.26
C LEU A 508 21.90 -27.84 8.89
N PRO A 509 20.62 -27.87 8.45
CA PRO A 509 19.93 -29.12 8.14
C PRO A 509 20.67 -29.91 7.05
N GLY A 510 21.12 -31.11 7.39
CA GLY A 510 21.77 -32.03 6.45
C GLY A 510 23.25 -31.73 6.15
N VAL A 511 23.88 -30.78 6.83
CA VAL A 511 25.30 -30.47 6.67
C VAL A 511 26.13 -31.28 7.67
N SER A 512 27.13 -32.03 7.17
CA SER A 512 28.08 -32.74 8.03
C SER A 512 29.21 -31.84 8.54
N ALA A 513 29.83 -32.20 9.66
CA ALA A 513 30.98 -31.47 10.20
C ALA A 513 32.16 -31.38 9.20
N GLY A 514 32.37 -32.42 8.39
CA GLY A 514 33.39 -32.41 7.32
C GLY A 514 33.08 -31.39 6.22
N GLN A 515 31.82 -31.29 5.80
CA GLN A 515 31.38 -30.29 4.82
C GLN A 515 31.48 -28.87 5.39
N ALA A 516 31.08 -28.66 6.65
CA ALA A 516 31.22 -27.36 7.31
C ALA A 516 32.68 -26.89 7.34
N ARG A 517 33.62 -27.80 7.64
CA ARG A 517 35.06 -27.51 7.61
C ARG A 517 35.56 -27.17 6.21
N GLN A 518 35.11 -27.91 5.19
CA GLN A 518 35.45 -27.65 3.81
C GLN A 518 34.97 -26.27 3.35
N VAL A 519 33.75 -25.86 3.72
CA VAL A 519 33.21 -24.53 3.44
C VAL A 519 34.07 -23.43 4.06
N VAL A 520 34.46 -23.56 5.33
CA VAL A 520 35.30 -22.56 6.01
C VAL A 520 36.72 -22.52 5.42
N MET A 521 37.30 -23.67 5.09
CA MET A 521 38.65 -23.76 4.51
C MET A 521 38.68 -23.16 3.10
N ASP A 522 37.70 -23.47 2.25
CA ASP A 522 37.64 -22.95 0.89
C ASP A 522 37.34 -21.43 0.88
N ARG A 523 36.49 -20.95 1.80
CA ARG A 523 36.27 -19.51 2.05
C ARG A 523 37.57 -18.78 2.37
N TRP A 524 38.45 -19.39 3.17
CA TRP A 524 39.73 -18.78 3.56
C TRP A 524 40.75 -18.78 2.40
N LEU A 525 40.80 -19.86 1.62
CA LEU A 525 41.76 -20.03 0.53
C LEU A 525 41.41 -19.25 -0.74
N ARG A 526 40.12 -19.22 -1.12
CA ARG A 526 39.65 -18.68 -2.40
C ARG A 526 38.78 -17.43 -2.26
N GLY A 527 38.54 -16.98 -1.03
CA GLY A 527 37.70 -15.81 -0.73
C GLY A 527 36.21 -16.17 -0.57
N PRO A 528 35.34 -15.15 -0.38
CA PRO A 528 33.92 -15.33 -0.07
C PRO A 528 33.16 -16.03 -1.20
N PHE A 529 32.03 -16.65 -0.87
CA PHE A 529 31.10 -17.22 -1.83
C PHE A 529 30.14 -16.15 -2.34
N GLY A 530 29.87 -16.15 -3.65
CA GLY A 530 28.96 -15.20 -4.30
C GLY A 530 27.52 -15.70 -4.47
N SER A 531 27.32 -17.02 -4.54
CA SER A 531 26.00 -17.63 -4.72
C SER A 531 25.96 -19.06 -4.20
N MET A 532 24.75 -19.64 -4.23
CA MET A 532 24.55 -21.05 -3.86
C MET A 532 25.25 -22.00 -4.84
N GLU A 533 25.26 -21.66 -6.11
CA GLU A 533 25.91 -22.42 -7.18
C GLU A 533 27.44 -22.39 -7.03
N ASP A 534 28.00 -21.24 -6.64
CA ASP A 534 29.43 -21.11 -6.34
C ASP A 534 29.84 -21.95 -5.12
N LEU A 535 29.04 -21.91 -4.05
CA LEU A 535 29.24 -22.75 -2.86
C LEU A 535 29.16 -24.24 -3.20
N ALA A 536 28.12 -24.65 -3.94
CA ALA A 536 27.91 -26.05 -4.33
C ALA A 536 29.05 -26.56 -5.22
N ALA A 537 29.53 -25.75 -6.16
CA ALA A 537 30.64 -26.10 -7.05
C ALA A 537 31.99 -26.22 -6.31
N ARG A 538 32.29 -25.28 -5.41
CA ARG A 538 33.57 -25.24 -4.67
C ARG A 538 33.65 -26.28 -3.56
N CYS A 539 32.51 -26.57 -2.90
CA CYS A 539 32.45 -27.48 -1.76
C CYS A 539 31.85 -28.85 -2.10
N LEU A 540 31.52 -29.13 -3.36
CA LEU A 540 30.95 -30.39 -3.85
C LEU A 540 29.69 -30.81 -3.06
N LEU A 541 28.77 -29.87 -2.83
CA LEU A 541 27.54 -30.16 -2.08
C LEU A 541 26.53 -30.93 -2.96
N PRO A 542 25.84 -31.97 -2.42
CA PRO A 542 24.79 -32.67 -3.14
C PRO A 542 23.62 -31.75 -3.54
N PRO A 543 22.94 -31.98 -4.69
CA PRO A 543 21.80 -31.17 -5.12
C PRO A 543 20.67 -31.12 -4.09
N ALA A 544 20.33 -32.26 -3.47
CA ALA A 544 19.28 -32.34 -2.45
C ALA A 544 19.57 -31.48 -1.21
N LEU A 545 20.85 -31.34 -0.84
CA LEU A 545 21.28 -30.44 0.23
C LEU A 545 21.29 -28.98 -0.22
N THR A 546 21.56 -28.74 -1.50
CA THR A 546 21.59 -27.39 -2.08
C THR A 546 20.20 -26.77 -2.08
N ASP A 547 19.18 -27.55 -2.44
CA ASP A 547 17.78 -27.11 -2.48
C ASP A 547 17.23 -26.80 -1.09
N SER A 548 17.56 -27.61 -0.08
CA SER A 548 17.12 -27.37 1.30
C SER A 548 17.77 -26.13 1.93
N LEU A 549 19.01 -25.83 1.55
CA LEU A 549 19.77 -24.69 2.08
C LEU A 549 19.48 -23.37 1.36
N ARG A 550 18.94 -23.41 0.13
CA ARG A 550 18.68 -22.20 -0.69
C ARG A 550 17.79 -21.18 0.03
N GLU A 551 16.81 -21.64 0.80
CA GLU A 551 15.93 -20.75 1.55
C GLU A 551 16.59 -20.18 2.82
N LEU A 552 17.61 -20.84 3.37
CA LEU A 552 18.25 -20.48 4.63
C LEU A 552 19.53 -19.65 4.46
N LEU A 553 20.24 -19.82 3.35
CA LEU A 553 21.53 -19.18 3.15
C LEU A 553 21.41 -17.79 2.51
N ILE A 554 22.33 -16.92 2.89
CA ILE A 554 22.62 -15.65 2.23
C ILE A 554 24.13 -15.52 1.97
N PHE A 555 24.47 -14.80 0.90
CA PHE A 555 25.85 -14.64 0.41
C PHE A 555 26.20 -13.16 0.39
N LEU A 556 26.75 -12.67 1.51
CA LEU A 556 27.09 -11.26 1.64
C LEU A 556 28.60 -11.04 1.51
N PRO A 557 29.06 -9.99 0.80
CA PRO A 557 30.48 -9.68 0.65
C PRO A 557 31.09 -9.33 2.02
N PRO A 558 32.34 -9.67 2.34
CA PRO A 558 32.94 -9.33 3.63
C PRO A 558 32.89 -7.82 3.89
N PRO A 559 32.69 -7.38 5.14
CA PRO A 559 32.60 -5.96 5.45
C PRO A 559 33.90 -5.25 5.06
N ALA A 560 33.77 -4.07 4.43
CA ALA A 560 34.91 -3.28 4.02
C ALA A 560 35.79 -2.94 5.23
N VAL A 561 37.07 -3.30 5.17
CA VAL A 561 38.06 -2.92 6.19
C VAL A 561 38.22 -1.40 6.11
N PRO A 562 38.03 -0.65 7.21
CA PRO A 562 38.22 0.81 7.18
C PRO A 562 39.66 1.13 6.80
N ALA A 563 39.84 2.03 5.83
CA ALA A 563 41.16 2.47 5.37
C ALA A 563 41.95 3.09 6.55
N PRO A 564 43.26 2.81 6.67
CA PRO A 564 44.07 3.40 7.74
C PRO A 564 44.05 4.94 7.62
N PRO A 565 43.99 5.67 8.74
CA PRO A 565 43.88 7.12 8.72
C PRO A 565 45.07 7.74 7.99
N THR A 566 44.78 8.48 6.92
CA THR A 566 45.76 9.27 6.19
C THR A 566 46.36 10.30 7.13
N ALA A 567 47.67 10.21 7.36
CA ALA A 567 48.43 11.14 8.18
C ALA A 567 48.22 12.58 7.68
N ALA A 568 47.81 13.47 8.59
CA ALA A 568 47.65 14.89 8.31
C ALA A 568 49.00 15.51 7.88
N PRO A 569 49.01 16.45 6.91
CA PRO A 569 50.23 17.12 6.51
C PRO A 569 50.75 17.98 7.67
N GLY A 570 52.01 17.75 8.05
CA GLY A 570 52.68 18.43 9.14
C GLY A 570 52.69 19.95 8.96
N ARG A 571 52.41 20.65 10.07
CA ARG A 571 52.81 22.06 10.22
C ARG A 571 54.34 22.10 10.27
N ALA A 572 54.94 22.83 9.34
CA ALA A 572 56.33 23.24 9.43
C ALA A 572 56.48 24.27 10.55
N GLU A 573 57.37 23.97 11.50
CA GLU A 573 58.22 24.96 12.18
C GLU A 573 59.64 24.85 11.60
#